data_AF-A0A5S4EWD6-F1
#
_entry.id   AF-A0A5S4EWD6-F1
#
_cell.length_a   1.000
_cell.length_b   1.000
_cell.length_c   1.000
_cell.angle_alpha   90.00
_cell.angle_beta   90.00
_cell.angle_gamma   90.00
#
_symmetry.space_group_name_H-M   'P 1'
#
loop_
_entity.id
_entity.type
_entity.pdbx_description
1 polymer ?
#
loop_
_entity_poly.entity_id
_entity_poly.type
_entity_poly.pdbx_seq_one_letter_code
_entity_poly.pdbx_strand_id
1 'polypeptide(L)'
;MEAAGEPITFATVARRADVSTWLVYAPGVKEAVLAARDRQRATPGPSTQASPEVPATGLRTDLALARAEITRLRQERDALRAGMQRALGARLDQLGRQDLIDRIDELTRHNEHLLGEVDRLTVQRDALSRQVPALEEDLAAARTSLRRMIREGNLPDRADTHPASDRDKQS
;
A
#
# COMPACT_ATOMS: atom_id res chain seq x y z
N MET A 1 -17.79 33.15 46.36
CA MET A 1 -16.33 32.94 46.48
C MET A 1 -15.64 34.24 46.88
N GLU A 2 -15.77 35.33 46.12
CA GLU A 2 -15.27 36.66 46.54
C GLU A 2 -15.91 37.14 47.87
N ALA A 3 -17.24 37.09 48.01
CA ALA A 3 -17.94 37.52 49.23
C ALA A 3 -17.87 36.52 50.41
N ALA A 4 -17.40 35.29 50.17
CA ALA A 4 -17.40 34.19 51.15
C ALA A 4 -16.00 33.89 51.72
N GLY A 5 -14.96 34.63 51.29
CA GLY A 5 -13.58 34.44 51.74
C GLY A 5 -12.90 33.14 51.25
N GLU A 6 -13.55 32.34 50.41
CA GLU A 6 -13.02 31.07 49.90
C GLU A 6 -12.04 31.30 48.74
N PRO A 7 -10.86 30.63 48.71
CA PRO A 7 -9.84 30.88 47.70
C PRO A 7 -10.31 30.50 46.29
N ILE A 8 -10.23 31.47 45.38
CA ILE A 8 -10.62 31.30 43.97
C ILE A 8 -9.50 30.57 43.23
N THR A 9 -9.70 29.27 43.01
CA THR A 9 -8.83 28.44 42.16
C THR A 9 -9.65 27.76 41.06
N PHE A 10 -9.01 27.39 39.95
CA PHE A 10 -9.66 26.69 38.83
C PHE A 10 -10.40 25.43 39.29
N ALA A 11 -9.83 24.68 40.24
CA ALA A 11 -10.45 23.48 40.80
C ALA A 11 -11.67 23.81 41.67
N THR A 12 -11.61 24.87 42.48
CA THR A 12 -12.75 25.29 43.31
C THR A 12 -13.89 25.83 42.43
N VAL A 13 -13.58 26.56 41.36
CA VAL A 13 -14.56 27.06 40.40
C VAL A 13 -15.22 25.91 39.64
N ALA A 14 -14.44 24.96 39.13
CA ALA A 14 -14.97 23.76 38.44
C ALA A 14 -15.95 22.98 39.34
N ARG A 15 -15.53 22.74 40.59
CA ARG A 15 -16.33 21.99 41.57
C ARG A 15 -17.62 22.71 41.96
N ARG A 16 -17.58 24.04 42.10
CA ARG A 16 -18.74 24.81 42.57
C ARG A 16 -19.72 25.15 41.46
N ALA A 17 -19.25 25.27 40.22
CA ALA A 17 -20.08 25.41 39.04
C ALA A 17 -20.56 24.06 38.47
N ASP A 18 -20.13 22.94 39.06
CA ASP A 18 -20.41 21.57 38.60
C ASP A 18 -20.07 21.36 37.12
N VAL A 19 -18.91 21.88 36.71
CA VAL A 19 -18.40 21.77 35.34
C VAL A 19 -17.08 21.02 35.31
N SER A 20 -16.77 20.46 34.14
CA SER A 20 -15.48 19.80 33.94
C SER A 20 -14.32 20.79 34.08
N THR A 21 -13.21 20.32 34.67
CA THR A 21 -12.00 21.14 34.85
C THR A 21 -11.50 21.74 33.53
N TRP A 22 -11.73 21.06 32.41
CA TRP A 22 -11.31 21.50 31.07
C TRP A 22 -12.09 22.74 30.59
N LEU A 23 -13.37 22.86 30.95
CA LEU A 23 -14.21 24.00 30.57
C LEU A 23 -13.77 25.31 31.25
N VAL A 24 -13.19 25.22 32.45
CA VAL A 24 -12.67 26.39 33.17
C VAL A 24 -11.38 26.93 32.53
N TYR A 25 -10.70 26.13 31.70
CA TYR A 25 -9.54 26.56 30.91
C TYR A 25 -9.91 27.08 29.52
N ALA A 26 -11.20 27.08 29.15
CA ALA A 26 -11.65 27.61 27.86
C ALA A 26 -11.42 29.14 27.75
N PRO A 27 -11.19 29.66 26.53
CA PRO A 27 -11.07 31.10 26.30
C PRO A 27 -12.33 31.85 26.77
N GLY A 28 -12.14 32.96 27.46
CA GLY A 28 -13.18 33.78 28.10
C GLY A 28 -13.40 33.43 29.58
N VAL A 29 -13.48 32.14 29.91
CA VAL A 29 -13.71 31.67 31.31
C VAL A 29 -12.41 31.72 32.10
N LYS A 30 -11.30 31.31 31.48
CA LYS A 30 -9.96 31.35 32.10
C LYS A 30 -9.60 32.76 32.54
N GLU A 31 -9.85 33.76 31.69
CA GLU A 31 -9.55 35.17 31.93
C GLU A 31 -10.42 35.72 33.07
N ALA A 32 -11.71 35.36 33.10
CA ALA A 32 -12.61 35.75 34.19
C ALA A 32 -12.18 35.16 35.55
N VAL A 33 -11.74 33.90 35.58
CA VAL A 33 -11.24 33.24 36.81
C VAL A 33 -9.93 33.88 37.26
N LEU A 34 -9.03 34.23 36.34
CA LEU A 34 -7.79 34.94 36.67
C LEU A 34 -8.07 36.34 37.22
N ALA A 35 -8.95 37.12 36.58
CA ALA A 35 -9.32 38.46 37.03
C ALA A 35 -10.01 38.43 38.42
N ALA A 36 -10.87 37.44 38.68
CA ALA A 36 -11.49 37.27 39.98
C ALA A 36 -10.47 36.92 41.08
N ARG A 37 -9.51 36.04 40.77
CA ARG A 37 -8.41 35.71 41.69
C ARG A 37 -7.52 36.93 42.00
N ASP A 38 -7.24 37.76 41.00
CA ASP A 38 -6.42 38.96 41.19
C ASP A 38 -7.15 40.03 42.02
N ARG A 39 -8.48 40.18 41.85
CA ARG A 39 -9.31 41.04 42.72
C ARG A 39 -9.38 40.55 44.17
N GLN A 40 -9.45 39.23 44.39
CA GLN A 40 -9.39 38.65 45.73
C GLN A 40 -8.05 38.89 46.43
N ARG A 41 -6.95 38.92 45.67
CA ARG A 41 -5.61 39.27 46.19
C ARG A 41 -5.44 40.76 46.46
N ALA A 42 -6.09 41.61 45.65
CA ALA A 42 -6.03 43.06 45.80
C ALA A 42 -6.94 43.60 46.93
N THR A 43 -7.89 42.79 47.42
CA THR A 43 -8.80 43.19 48.51
C THR A 43 -8.20 42.73 49.86
N PRO A 44 -7.76 43.65 50.74
CA PRO A 44 -7.19 43.27 52.03
C PRO A 44 -8.32 42.87 52.98
N GLY A 45 -8.57 41.56 53.12
CA GLY A 45 -9.40 41.00 54.19
C GLY A 45 -8.62 40.90 55.51
N PRO A 46 -9.32 40.90 56.67
CA PRO A 46 -8.67 40.94 57.97
C PRO A 46 -7.82 39.68 58.23
N SER A 47 -6.52 39.91 58.34
CA SER A 47 -5.50 39.11 59.02
C SER A 47 -5.88 37.68 59.42
N THR A 48 -5.61 36.72 58.54
CA THR A 48 -5.28 35.36 58.98
C THR A 48 -3.78 35.18 58.83
N GLN A 49 -3.10 35.33 59.97
CA GLN A 49 -1.89 34.65 60.40
C GLN A 49 -0.71 34.61 59.41
N ALA A 50 0.40 35.20 59.87
CA ALA A 50 1.73 35.10 59.30
C ALA A 50 1.96 33.80 58.53
N SER A 51 2.19 33.91 57.22
CA SER A 51 2.80 32.83 56.46
C SER A 51 4.06 32.41 57.22
N PRO A 52 4.22 31.12 57.57
CA PRO A 52 5.49 30.67 58.11
C PRO A 52 6.54 30.99 57.06
N GLU A 53 7.49 31.86 57.40
CA GLU A 53 8.67 32.11 56.58
C GLU A 53 9.38 30.76 56.43
N VAL A 54 9.14 30.08 55.30
CA VAL A 54 9.82 28.83 54.99
C VAL A 54 11.31 29.17 54.99
N PRO A 55 12.12 28.57 55.88
CA PRO A 55 13.51 28.94 56.02
C PRO A 55 14.20 28.74 54.66
N ALA A 56 15.03 29.70 54.24
CA ALA A 56 15.68 29.73 52.93
C ALA A 56 16.52 28.46 52.61
N THR A 57 16.80 27.63 53.61
CA THR A 57 17.39 26.30 53.46
C THR A 57 16.40 25.30 52.86
N GLY A 58 15.15 25.25 53.30
CA GLY A 58 14.11 24.36 52.76
C GLY A 58 13.86 24.61 51.27
N LEU A 59 13.73 25.89 50.88
CA LEU A 59 13.54 26.28 49.48
C LEU A 59 14.71 25.87 48.57
N ARG A 60 15.94 25.87 49.07
CA ARG A 60 17.13 25.40 48.31
C ARG A 60 17.10 23.89 48.12
N THR A 61 16.69 23.15 49.14
CA THR A 61 16.54 21.69 49.08
C THR A 61 15.44 21.29 48.11
N ASP A 62 14.29 21.95 48.17
CA ASP A 62 13.16 21.70 47.26
C ASP A 62 13.53 22.02 45.80
N LEU A 63 14.27 23.11 45.58
CA LEU A 63 14.76 23.46 44.25
C LEU A 63 15.80 22.45 43.73
N ALA A 64 16.66 21.92 44.60
CA ALA A 64 17.60 20.86 44.24
C ALA A 64 16.85 19.56 43.87
N LEU A 65 15.85 19.18 44.67
CA LEU A 65 14.99 18.02 44.41
C LEU A 65 14.23 18.17 43.09
N ALA A 66 13.60 19.32 42.86
CA ALA A 66 12.87 19.61 41.63
C ALA A 66 13.77 19.57 40.38
N ARG A 67 15.02 20.06 40.49
CA ARG A 67 15.99 19.98 39.40
C ARG A 67 16.43 18.55 39.11
N ALA A 68 16.62 17.74 40.15
CA ALA A 68 16.93 16.32 39.99
C ALA A 68 15.77 15.59 39.31
N GLU A 69 14.53 15.85 39.74
CA GLU A 69 13.33 15.26 39.15
C GLU A 69 13.12 15.67 37.69
N ILE A 70 13.30 16.96 37.35
CA ILE A 70 13.26 17.43 35.97
C ILE A 70 14.31 16.71 35.11
N THR A 71 15.50 16.48 35.65
CA THR A 71 16.58 15.79 34.94
C THR A 71 16.20 14.33 34.68
N ARG A 72 15.70 13.64 35.70
CA ARG A 72 15.19 12.28 35.60
C ARG A 72 14.06 12.16 34.57
N LEU A 73 13.04 13.01 34.68
CA LEU A 73 11.89 13.00 33.78
C LEU A 73 12.32 13.30 32.33
N ARG A 74 13.32 14.16 32.11
CA ARG A 74 13.89 14.39 30.78
C ARG A 74 14.56 13.14 30.22
N GLN A 75 15.36 12.45 31.04
CA GLN A 75 16.00 11.19 30.64
C GLN A 75 14.99 10.10 30.31
N GLU A 76 13.95 9.95 31.14
CA GLU A 76 12.86 8.99 30.90
C GLU A 76 12.10 9.33 29.60
N ARG A 77 11.75 10.60 29.39
CA ARG A 77 11.14 11.06 28.14
C ARG A 77 12.02 10.76 26.94
N ASP A 78 13.31 11.03 27.02
CA ASP A 78 14.24 10.83 25.90
C ASP A 78 14.42 9.34 25.60
N ALA A 79 14.47 8.49 26.62
CA ALA A 79 14.49 7.04 26.48
C ALA A 79 13.20 6.51 25.83
N LEU A 80 12.04 6.98 26.27
CA LEU A 80 10.74 6.61 25.69
C LEU A 80 10.64 7.07 24.24
N ARG A 81 11.07 8.30 23.92
CA ARG A 81 11.08 8.82 22.56
C ARG A 81 11.99 8.00 21.64
N ALA A 82 13.19 7.68 22.09
CA ALA A 82 14.12 6.84 21.33
C ALA A 82 13.59 5.41 21.15
N GLY A 83 12.89 4.86 22.15
CA GLY A 83 12.19 3.58 22.05
C GLY A 83 11.07 3.61 21.01
N MET A 84 10.21 4.63 21.06
CA MET A 84 9.13 4.82 20.09
C MET A 84 9.66 5.00 18.66
N GLN A 85 10.70 5.82 18.46
CA GLN A 85 11.30 6.00 17.14
C GLN A 85 11.82 4.69 16.56
N ARG A 86 12.51 3.87 17.35
CA ARG A 86 12.99 2.56 16.89
C ARG A 86 11.84 1.61 16.59
N ALA A 87 10.81 1.56 17.43
CA ALA A 87 9.65 0.69 17.21
C ALA A 87 8.85 1.10 15.97
N LEU A 88 8.67 2.39 15.73
CA LEU A 88 8.02 2.91 14.53
C LEU A 88 8.86 2.64 13.28
N GLY A 89 10.18 2.85 13.33
CA GLY A 89 11.09 2.51 12.24
C GLY A 89 10.99 1.02 11.86
N ALA A 90 11.07 0.13 12.85
CA ALA A 90 10.95 -1.31 12.61
C ALA A 90 9.60 -1.72 12.01
N ARG A 91 8.49 -1.09 12.43
CA ARG A 91 7.16 -1.35 11.86
C ARG A 91 7.04 -0.84 10.42
N LEU A 92 7.59 0.34 10.12
CA LEU A 92 7.61 0.88 8.76
C LEU A 92 8.47 0.01 7.83
N ASP A 93 9.64 -0.44 8.29
CA ASP A 93 10.50 -1.36 7.55
C ASP A 93 9.79 -2.69 7.29
N GLN A 94 9.05 -3.21 8.27
CA GLN A 94 8.29 -4.44 8.11
C GLN A 94 7.15 -4.29 7.08
N LEU A 95 6.40 -3.19 7.13
CA LEU A 95 5.36 -2.89 6.15
C LEU A 95 5.95 -2.76 4.74
N GLY A 96 7.03 -2.00 4.58
CA GLY A 96 7.71 -1.85 3.29
C GLY A 96 8.28 -3.16 2.75
N ARG A 97 8.78 -4.05 3.62
CA ARG A 97 9.23 -5.39 3.21
C ARG A 97 8.07 -6.27 2.74
N GLN A 98 6.93 -6.23 3.41
CA GLN A 98 5.76 -7.02 3.00
C GLN A 98 5.25 -6.57 1.62
N ASP A 99 5.14 -5.25 1.40
CA ASP A 99 4.73 -4.71 0.10
C ASP A 99 5.69 -5.13 -1.03
N LEU A 100 7.00 -5.17 -0.76
CA LEU A 100 8.00 -5.64 -1.71
C LEU A 100 7.87 -7.14 -2.01
N ILE A 101 7.58 -7.96 -0.99
CA ILE A 101 7.34 -9.41 -1.17
C ILE A 101 6.10 -9.62 -2.04
N ASP A 102 4.99 -8.96 -1.71
CA ASP A 102 3.74 -9.07 -2.46
C ASP A 102 3.94 -8.66 -3.93
N ARG A 103 4.72 -7.61 -4.18
CA ARG A 103 5.06 -7.16 -5.53
C ARG A 103 5.97 -8.14 -6.28
N ILE A 104 6.93 -8.76 -5.60
CA ILE A 104 7.78 -9.81 -6.21
C ILE A 104 6.94 -11.03 -6.58
N ASP A 105 6.03 -11.44 -5.71
CA ASP A 105 5.13 -12.57 -5.97
C ASP A 105 4.22 -12.28 -7.16
N GLU A 106 3.65 -11.08 -7.24
CA GLU A 106 2.85 -10.64 -8.39
C GLU A 106 3.67 -10.67 -9.69
N LEU A 107 4.87 -10.09 -9.68
CA LEU A 107 5.75 -10.08 -10.85
C LEU A 107 6.19 -11.48 -11.27
N THR A 108 6.44 -12.37 -10.30
CA THR A 108 6.79 -13.78 -10.56
C THR A 108 5.63 -14.48 -11.27
N ARG A 109 4.40 -14.35 -10.76
CA ARG A 109 3.21 -14.94 -11.39
C ARG A 109 2.97 -14.40 -12.80
N HIS A 110 3.14 -13.10 -13.01
CA HIS A 110 3.03 -12.50 -14.34
C HIS A 110 4.11 -13.03 -15.28
N ASN A 111 5.34 -13.21 -14.80
CA ASN A 111 6.43 -13.76 -15.60
C ASN A 111 6.14 -15.21 -16.01
N GLU A 112 5.72 -16.06 -15.06
CA GLU A 112 5.32 -17.44 -15.33
C GLU A 112 4.17 -17.53 -16.33
N HIS A 113 3.18 -16.63 -16.20
CA HIS A 113 2.07 -16.56 -17.14
C HIS A 113 2.54 -16.22 -18.55
N LEU A 114 3.35 -15.16 -18.71
CA LEU A 114 3.90 -14.74 -20.00
C LEU A 114 4.79 -15.82 -20.63
N LEU A 115 5.60 -16.52 -19.84
CA LEU A 115 6.40 -17.66 -20.33
C LEU A 115 5.50 -18.77 -20.86
N GLY A 116 4.42 -19.11 -20.14
CA GLY A 116 3.43 -20.07 -20.61
C GLY A 116 2.73 -19.64 -21.90
N GLU A 117 2.43 -18.36 -22.07
CA GLU A 117 1.87 -17.83 -23.32
C GLU A 117 2.87 -17.91 -24.48
N VAL A 118 4.14 -17.57 -24.23
CA VAL A 118 5.22 -17.68 -25.23
C VAL A 118 5.39 -19.12 -25.68
N ASP A 119 5.42 -20.08 -24.76
CA ASP A 119 5.53 -21.51 -25.09
C ASP A 119 4.33 -21.98 -25.91
N ARG A 120 3.11 -21.60 -25.52
CA ARG A 120 1.89 -21.96 -26.25
C ARG A 120 1.90 -21.40 -27.67
N LEU A 121 2.24 -20.12 -27.82
CA LEU A 121 2.29 -19.46 -29.14
C LEU A 121 3.40 -20.05 -30.00
N THR A 122 4.53 -20.44 -29.40
CA THR A 122 5.62 -21.12 -30.09
C THR A 122 5.17 -22.47 -30.64
N VAL A 123 4.51 -23.29 -29.82
CA VAL A 123 3.95 -24.58 -30.27
C VAL A 123 2.91 -24.40 -31.37
N GLN A 124 2.03 -23.40 -31.25
CA GLN A 124 1.03 -23.10 -32.28
C GLN A 124 1.67 -22.67 -33.60
N ARG A 125 2.68 -21.78 -33.52
CA ARG A 125 3.46 -21.36 -34.69
C ARG A 125 4.13 -22.55 -35.35
N ASP A 126 4.76 -23.44 -34.59
CA ASP A 126 5.42 -24.63 -35.14
C ASP A 126 4.44 -25.64 -35.75
N ALA A 127 3.24 -25.75 -35.20
CA ALA A 127 2.18 -26.55 -35.80
C ALA A 127 1.72 -25.97 -37.15
N LEU A 128 1.42 -24.67 -37.18
CA LEU A 128 1.00 -23.96 -38.40
C LEU A 128 2.08 -23.99 -39.47
N SER A 129 3.34 -23.72 -39.11
CA SER A 129 4.48 -23.76 -40.03
C SER A 129 4.71 -25.16 -40.62
N ARG A 130 4.32 -26.23 -39.92
CA ARG A 130 4.35 -27.60 -40.47
C ARG A 130 3.16 -27.92 -41.36
N GLN A 131 1.99 -27.30 -41.14
CA GLN A 131 0.80 -27.52 -41.96
C GLN A 131 0.92 -26.88 -43.36
N VAL A 132 1.60 -25.73 -43.46
CA VAL A 132 1.81 -25.05 -44.75
C VAL A 132 2.41 -25.97 -45.82
N PRO A 133 3.60 -26.60 -45.61
CA PRO A 133 4.20 -27.45 -46.64
C PRO A 133 3.38 -28.71 -46.92
N ALA A 134 2.70 -29.28 -45.92
CA ALA A 134 1.85 -30.45 -46.11
C ALA A 134 0.66 -30.13 -47.04
N LEU A 135 0.00 -28.99 -46.84
CA LEU A 135 -1.09 -28.54 -47.70
C LEU A 135 -0.61 -28.14 -49.11
N GLU A 136 0.60 -27.59 -49.21
CA GLU A 136 1.23 -27.31 -50.51
C GLU A 136 1.51 -28.59 -51.29
N GLU A 137 1.99 -29.65 -50.62
CA GLU A 137 2.21 -30.97 -51.21
C GLU A 137 0.90 -31.62 -51.65
N ASP A 138 -0.14 -31.60 -50.80
CA ASP A 138 -1.47 -32.12 -51.14
C ASP A 138 -2.06 -31.40 -52.36
N LEU A 139 -1.91 -30.07 -52.42
CA LEU A 139 -2.38 -29.26 -53.54
C LEU A 139 -1.57 -29.56 -54.83
N ALA A 140 -0.26 -29.77 -54.71
CA ALA A 140 0.57 -30.21 -55.83
C ALA A 140 0.13 -31.59 -56.35
N ALA A 141 -0.13 -32.55 -55.46
CA ALA A 141 -0.62 -33.89 -55.78
C ALA A 141 -2.02 -33.87 -56.43
N ALA A 142 -2.94 -33.05 -55.91
CA ALA A 142 -4.27 -32.88 -56.49
C ALA A 142 -4.18 -32.32 -57.93
N ARG A 143 -3.30 -31.33 -58.15
CA ARG A 143 -3.07 -30.73 -59.48
C ARG A 143 -2.41 -31.71 -60.46
N THR A 144 -1.52 -32.59 -60.02
CA THR A 144 -0.92 -33.61 -60.90
C THR A 144 -1.93 -34.69 -61.24
N SER A 145 -2.73 -35.15 -60.27
CA SER A 145 -3.83 -36.11 -60.47
C SER A 145 -4.87 -35.57 -61.46
N LEU A 146 -5.32 -34.32 -61.28
CA LEU A 146 -6.26 -33.67 -62.21
C LEU A 146 -5.70 -33.57 -63.63
N ARG A 147 -4.43 -33.17 -63.79
CA ARG A 147 -3.77 -33.12 -65.11
C ARG A 147 -3.70 -34.50 -65.77
N ARG A 148 -3.47 -35.55 -64.97
CA ARG A 148 -3.46 -36.93 -65.46
C ARG A 148 -4.85 -37.37 -65.92
N MET A 149 -5.88 -37.17 -65.11
CA MET A 149 -7.27 -37.50 -65.48
C MET A 149 -7.72 -36.78 -66.75
N ILE A 150 -7.41 -35.48 -66.86
CA ILE A 150 -7.72 -34.70 -68.07
C ILE A 150 -6.97 -35.27 -69.28
N ARG A 151 -5.71 -35.68 -69.13
CA ARG A 151 -4.94 -36.27 -70.23
C ARG A 151 -5.50 -37.63 -70.63
N GLU A 152 -5.80 -38.50 -69.68
CA GLU A 152 -6.38 -39.84 -69.92
C GLU A 152 -7.77 -39.74 -70.58
N GLY A 153 -8.62 -38.82 -70.13
CA GLY A 153 -9.93 -38.58 -70.76
C GLY A 153 -9.86 -37.92 -72.14
N ASN A 154 -8.73 -37.27 -72.47
CA ASN A 154 -8.48 -36.66 -73.77
C ASN A 154 -7.63 -37.55 -74.70
N LEU A 155 -7.20 -38.75 -74.27
CA LEU A 155 -6.65 -39.72 -75.22
C LEU A 155 -7.83 -40.22 -76.06
N PRO A 156 -7.90 -39.89 -77.37
CA PRO A 156 -8.94 -40.41 -78.22
C PRO A 156 -8.84 -41.93 -78.27
N ASP A 157 -9.99 -42.58 -78.38
CA ASP A 157 -10.19 -43.97 -78.76
C ASP A 157 -9.45 -44.28 -80.08
N ARG A 158 -8.13 -44.47 -79.99
CA ARG A 158 -7.20 -44.72 -81.11
C ARG A 158 -6.77 -46.19 -81.11
N ALA A 159 -7.66 -47.07 -80.70
CA ALA A 159 -7.50 -48.52 -80.84
C ALA A 159 -8.29 -49.10 -82.03
N ASP A 160 -9.12 -48.31 -82.72
CA ASP A 160 -9.86 -48.75 -83.91
C ASP A 160 -9.24 -48.22 -85.21
N THR A 161 -8.02 -48.66 -85.52
CA THR A 161 -7.55 -48.74 -86.91
C THR A 161 -7.09 -50.16 -87.20
N HIS A 162 -8.04 -50.91 -87.75
CA HIS A 162 -7.96 -52.26 -88.28
C HIS A 162 -6.80 -52.43 -89.28
N PRO A 163 -6.00 -53.52 -89.24
CA PRO A 163 -5.06 -53.85 -90.29
C PRO A 163 -5.84 -54.45 -91.48
N ALA A 164 -6.23 -53.62 -92.43
CA ALA A 164 -6.75 -54.11 -93.71
C ALA A 164 -5.58 -54.70 -94.52
N SER A 165 -5.50 -56.03 -94.46
CA SER A 165 -4.95 -56.88 -95.51
C SER A 165 -5.35 -56.38 -96.89
N ASP A 166 -4.39 -56.02 -97.73
CA ASP A 166 -4.54 -56.17 -99.17
C ASP A 166 -3.32 -56.90 -99.73
N ARG A 167 -3.58 -58.17 -100.05
CA ARG A 167 -2.85 -58.98 -101.03
C ARG A 167 -3.07 -58.39 -102.43
N ASP A 168 -2.34 -58.96 -103.38
CA ASP A 168 -2.52 -58.85 -104.84
C ASP A 168 -1.86 -57.60 -105.47
N LYS A 169 -0.96 -57.67 -106.44
CA LYS A 169 -0.72 -58.67 -107.51
C LYS A 169 0.66 -58.40 -108.16
N GLN A 170 1.32 -59.49 -108.58
CA GLN A 170 1.92 -59.76 -109.92
C GLN A 170 2.68 -58.61 -110.62
N SER A 171 3.85 -58.76 -111.23
CA SER A 171 4.63 -59.90 -111.75
C SER A 171 6.00 -59.37 -112.16
#